data_AF-A0A4Y2UGC2-F1
#
_entry.id   AF-A0A4Y2UGC2-F1
#
_cell.length_a   1.000
_cell.length_b   1.000
_cell.length_c   1.000
_cell.angle_alpha   90.00
_cell.angle_beta   90.00
_cell.angle_gamma   90.00
#
_symmetry.space_group_name_H-M   'P 1'
#
loop_
_entity.id
_entity.type
_entity.pdbx_description
1 polymer ?
#
loop_
_entity_poly.entity_id
_entity_poly.type
_entity_poly.pdbx_seq_one_letter_code
_entity_poly.pdbx_strand_id
1 'polypeptide(L)'
;MEPVSPYQGYQPDLHPGVSHVFQSAAFRFGHTLIPPGLYKRSAQCEFRKTMTGYPAVRLCSTWWDSEEVESGVEELLMGIASQIAEREDNVLCSDVRGEQPPNAG
;
A
#
# COMPACT_ATOMS: atom_id res chain seq x y z
N MET A 1 3.57 14.29 -12.33
CA MET A 1 3.00 13.40 -13.37
C MET A 1 2.29 14.24 -14.41
N GLU A 2 2.53 13.98 -15.68
CA GLU A 2 1.82 14.65 -16.77
C GLU A 2 0.44 13.99 -16.97
N PRO A 3 -0.60 14.78 -17.30
CA PRO A 3 -1.92 14.23 -17.58
C PRO A 3 -1.89 13.39 -18.86
N VAL A 4 -2.64 12.29 -18.86
CA VAL A 4 -2.83 11.47 -20.07
C VAL A 4 -3.66 12.26 -21.09
N SER A 5 -3.28 12.18 -22.37
CA SER A 5 -4.03 12.82 -23.46
C SER A 5 -5.48 12.31 -23.54
N PRO A 6 -6.45 13.14 -23.98
CA PRO A 6 -7.83 12.70 -24.15
C PRO A 6 -7.96 11.44 -25.00
N TYR A 7 -8.89 10.56 -24.62
CA TYR A 7 -9.16 9.33 -25.35
C TYR A 7 -9.64 9.62 -26.79
N GLN A 8 -8.99 9.02 -27.78
CA GLN A 8 -9.26 9.24 -29.20
C GLN A 8 -10.08 8.13 -29.86
N GLY A 9 -10.61 7.19 -29.07
CA GLY A 9 -11.29 6.00 -29.59
C GLY A 9 -10.41 4.76 -29.56
N TYR A 10 -11.05 3.62 -29.83
CA TYR A 10 -10.39 2.32 -29.84
C TYR A 10 -9.47 2.20 -31.06
N GLN A 11 -8.26 1.68 -30.84
CA GLN A 11 -7.26 1.48 -31.89
C GLN A 11 -7.06 -0.02 -32.10
N PRO A 12 -7.59 -0.62 -33.20
CA PRO A 12 -7.51 -2.05 -33.42
C PRO A 12 -6.09 -2.56 -33.67
N ASP A 13 -5.21 -1.69 -34.19
CA ASP A 13 -3.83 -2.03 -34.56
C ASP A 13 -2.81 -1.74 -33.45
N LEU A 14 -3.27 -1.22 -32.30
CA LEU A 14 -2.41 -0.94 -31.15
C LEU A 14 -2.20 -2.22 -30.33
N HIS A 15 -0.95 -2.63 -30.13
CA HIS A 15 -0.62 -3.75 -29.24
C HIS A 15 -0.65 -3.30 -27.77
N PRO A 16 -1.59 -3.77 -26.93
CA PRO A 16 -1.74 -3.32 -25.54
C PRO A 16 -0.87 -4.11 -24.55
N GLY A 17 0.11 -4.88 -25.04
CA GLY A 17 0.95 -5.72 -24.18
C GLY A 17 1.82 -4.89 -23.22
N VAL A 18 1.90 -5.36 -21.98
CA VAL A 18 2.76 -4.74 -20.95
C VAL A 18 4.23 -5.01 -21.28
N SER A 19 5.04 -3.95 -21.35
CA SER A 19 6.47 -4.09 -21.61
C SER A 19 7.22 -4.58 -20.37
N HIS A 20 8.32 -5.31 -20.59
CA HIS A 20 9.22 -5.73 -19.50
C HIS A 20 9.76 -4.56 -18.68
N VAL A 21 9.98 -3.41 -19.32
CA VAL A 21 10.45 -2.18 -18.67
C VAL A 21 9.38 -1.63 -17.73
N PHE A 22 8.12 -1.57 -18.18
CA PHE A 22 7.02 -1.12 -17.34
C PHE A 22 6.83 -2.03 -16.12
N GLN A 23 6.84 -3.36 -16.33
CA GLN A 23 6.74 -4.33 -15.23
C GLN A 23 7.90 -4.22 -14.23
N SER A 24 9.13 -3.97 -14.71
CA SER A 24 10.31 -3.99 -13.84
C SER A 24 10.56 -2.69 -13.10
N ALA A 25 10.22 -1.54 -13.70
CA ALA A 25 10.49 -0.22 -13.15
C ALA A 25 9.21 0.45 -12.62
N ALA A 26 8.24 0.70 -13.50
CA ALA A 26 7.04 1.46 -13.14
C ALA A 26 6.19 0.74 -12.08
N PHE A 27 6.07 -0.60 -12.15
CA PHE A 27 5.30 -1.35 -11.16
C PHE A 27 5.99 -1.41 -9.78
N ARG A 28 7.33 -1.32 -9.73
CA ARG A 28 8.09 -1.33 -8.46
C ARG A 28 8.15 0.03 -7.77
N PHE A 29 7.88 1.10 -8.51
CA PHE A 29 7.78 2.45 -7.96
C PHE A 29 6.81 2.52 -6.77
N GLY A 30 5.69 1.79 -6.83
CA GLY A 30 4.74 1.75 -5.73
C GLY A 30 5.34 1.21 -4.42
N HIS A 31 6.38 0.38 -4.46
CA HIS A 31 6.96 -0.23 -3.26
C HIS A 31 7.69 0.77 -2.36
N THR A 32 8.23 1.86 -2.90
CA THR A 32 8.85 2.92 -2.06
C THR A 32 7.81 3.74 -1.30
N LEU A 33 6.55 3.69 -1.71
CA LEU A 33 5.45 4.44 -1.07
C LEU A 33 4.77 3.65 0.05
N ILE A 34 5.12 2.37 0.24
CA ILE A 34 4.46 1.50 1.21
C ILE A 34 4.90 1.87 2.64
N PRO A 35 3.98 2.33 3.52
CA PRO A 35 4.29 2.60 4.91
C PRO A 35 4.51 1.30 5.71
N PRO A 36 5.31 1.33 6.79
CA PRO A 36 5.56 0.15 7.61
C PRO A 36 4.31 -0.33 8.38
N GLY A 37 3.26 0.47 8.45
CA GLY A 37 1.99 0.06 9.03
C GLY A 37 0.82 0.88 8.52
N LEU A 38 -0.39 0.36 8.70
CA LEU A 38 -1.63 0.95 8.24
C LEU A 38 -2.51 1.35 9.42
N TYR A 39 -2.96 2.60 9.42
CA TYR A 39 -3.90 3.09 10.42
C TYR A 39 -5.32 2.59 10.15
N LYS A 40 -6.10 2.46 11.21
CA LYS A 40 -7.57 2.37 11.17
C LYS A 40 -8.15 3.67 11.68
N ARG A 41 -9.15 4.22 11.00
CA ARG A 41 -9.79 5.49 11.39
C ARG A 41 -11.31 5.35 11.38
N SER A 42 -11.97 5.84 12.42
CA SER A 42 -13.44 5.91 12.49
C SER A 42 -14.00 7.07 11.64
N ALA A 43 -15.31 7.05 11.41
CA ALA A 43 -16.01 8.13 10.71
C ALA A 43 -15.91 9.49 11.45
N GLN A 44 -15.64 9.46 12.76
CA GLN A 44 -15.46 10.65 13.61
C GLN A 44 -14.01 11.17 13.61
N CYS A 45 -13.18 10.73 12.65
CA CYS A 45 -11.77 11.10 12.52
C CYS A 45 -10.89 10.61 13.70
N GLU A 46 -11.31 9.57 14.41
CA GLU A 46 -10.55 9.00 15.52
C GLU A 46 -9.73 7.80 15.04
N PHE A 47 -8.43 7.80 15.32
CA PHE A 47 -7.57 6.66 15.02
C PHE A 47 -7.78 5.55 16.05
N ARG A 48 -8.08 4.35 15.55
CA ARG A 48 -8.33 3.17 16.36
C ARG A 48 -7.07 2.31 16.49
N LYS A 49 -6.94 1.68 17.64
CA LYS A 49 -5.91 0.67 17.88
C LYS A 49 -6.31 -0.66 17.24
N THR A 50 -5.32 -1.48 16.92
CA THR A 50 -5.52 -2.87 16.49
C THR A 50 -6.12 -3.72 17.62
N MET A 51 -6.56 -4.94 17.31
CA MET A 51 -7.04 -5.90 18.32
C MET A 51 -5.97 -6.21 19.37
N THR A 52 -4.70 -6.16 18.97
CA THR A 52 -3.50 -6.34 19.81
C THR A 52 -3.08 -5.07 20.56
N GLY A 53 -3.82 -3.96 20.43
CA GLY A 53 -3.59 -2.72 21.17
C GLY A 53 -2.52 -1.78 20.58
N TYR A 54 -1.99 -2.10 19.39
CA TYR A 54 -1.03 -1.26 18.68
C TYR A 54 -1.73 -0.10 17.96
N PRO A 55 -1.04 1.02 17.69
CA PRO A 55 -1.63 2.18 17.03
C PRO A 55 -1.96 1.96 15.54
N ALA A 56 -1.36 0.96 14.89
CA ALA A 56 -1.52 0.65 13.49
C ALA A 56 -1.23 -0.84 13.23
N VAL A 57 -1.79 -1.38 12.15
CA VAL A 57 -1.53 -2.74 11.67
C VAL A 57 -0.13 -2.78 11.05
N ARG A 58 0.80 -3.53 11.64
CA ARG A 58 2.21 -3.57 11.21
C ARG A 58 2.41 -4.58 10.09
N LEU A 59 2.94 -4.14 8.95
CA LEU A 59 3.03 -4.97 7.75
C LEU A 59 3.91 -6.21 7.96
N CYS A 60 5.07 -6.08 8.62
CA CYS A 60 5.98 -7.23 8.80
C CYS A 60 5.35 -8.43 9.52
N SER A 61 4.30 -8.22 10.31
CA SER A 61 3.60 -9.27 11.07
C SER A 61 2.24 -9.66 10.50
N THR A 62 1.70 -8.92 9.53
CA THR A 62 0.31 -9.08 9.05
C THR A 62 0.22 -9.43 7.55
N TRP A 63 1.33 -9.83 6.93
CA TRP A 63 1.30 -10.39 5.58
C TRP A 63 0.42 -11.64 5.56
N TRP A 64 -0.57 -11.66 4.67
CA TRP A 64 -1.53 -12.76 4.51
C TRP A 64 -2.45 -13.02 5.71
N ASP A 65 -2.61 -12.05 6.60
CA ASP A 65 -3.55 -12.10 7.73
C ASP A 65 -4.87 -11.42 7.37
N SER A 66 -5.97 -12.18 7.34
CA SER A 66 -7.31 -11.65 7.03
C SER A 66 -8.04 -11.08 8.25
N GLU A 67 -7.62 -11.41 9.48
CA GLU A 67 -8.34 -11.06 10.70
C GLU A 67 -8.45 -9.54 10.89
N GLU A 68 -7.36 -8.82 10.56
CA GLU A 68 -7.32 -7.35 10.63
C GLU A 68 -8.30 -6.68 9.66
N VAL A 69 -8.59 -7.32 8.51
CA VAL A 69 -9.55 -6.81 7.51
C VAL A 69 -10.98 -7.20 7.85
N GLU A 70 -11.19 -8.43 8.33
CA GLU A 70 -12.51 -8.93 8.75
C GLU A 70 -13.11 -8.08 9.89
N SER A 71 -12.25 -7.51 10.74
CA SER A 71 -12.66 -6.65 11.85
C SER A 71 -13.20 -5.26 11.46
N GLY A 72 -13.09 -4.84 10.19
CA GLY A 72 -13.62 -3.55 9.75
C GLY A 72 -12.88 -2.90 8.59
N VAL A 73 -13.13 -3.38 7.37
CA VAL A 73 -12.57 -2.83 6.12
C VAL A 73 -12.79 -1.32 5.96
N GLU A 74 -13.94 -0.80 6.41
CA GLU A 74 -14.27 0.62 6.30
C GLU A 74 -13.28 1.50 7.09
N GLU A 75 -12.90 1.07 8.29
CA GLU A 75 -11.95 1.81 9.12
C GLU A 75 -10.55 1.79 8.52
N LEU A 76 -10.18 0.68 7.88
CA LEU A 76 -8.92 0.56 7.15
C LEU A 76 -8.91 1.48 5.93
N LEU A 77 -9.98 1.51 5.13
CA LEU A 77 -10.10 2.42 3.97
C LEU A 77 -10.02 3.89 4.39
N MET A 78 -10.73 4.27 5.45
CA MET A 78 -10.67 5.62 6.03
C MET A 78 -9.27 5.96 6.54
N GLY A 79 -8.57 4.99 7.13
CA GLY A 79 -7.19 5.12 7.58
C GLY A 79 -6.23 5.34 6.43
N ILE A 80 -6.27 4.49 5.39
CA ILE A 80 -5.43 4.60 4.18
C ILE A 80 -5.68 5.93 3.47
N ALA A 81 -6.94 6.37 3.37
CA ALA A 81 -7.28 7.65 2.74
C ALA A 81 -6.76 8.87 3.52
N SER A 82 -6.47 8.71 4.81
CA SER A 82 -6.01 9.80 5.70
C SER A 82 -4.51 9.72 6.00
N GLN A 83 -3.90 8.56 5.77
CA GLN A 83 -2.50 8.30 5.99
C GLN A 83 -1.68 8.75 4.77
N ILE A 84 -0.60 9.49 5.04
CA ILE A 84 0.37 9.84 4.00
C ILE A 84 1.25 8.61 3.72
N ALA A 85 1.49 8.35 2.44
CA ALA A 85 2.41 7.31 1.99
C ALA A 85 3.86 7.63 2.38
N GLU A 86 4.75 6.65 2.24
CA GLU A 86 6.18 6.89 2.38
C GLU A 86 6.70 7.79 1.26
N ARG A 87 7.93 8.28 1.45
CA ARG A 87 8.57 9.16 0.48
C ARG A 87 8.84 8.42 -0.83
N GLU A 88 8.62 9.14 -1.93
CA GLU A 88 9.13 8.75 -3.23
C GLU A 88 10.65 8.93 -3.27
N ASP A 89 11.40 7.89 -2.91
CA ASP A 89 12.86 7.86 -3.02
C ASP A 89 13.39 6.43 -3.29
N ASN A 90 14.66 6.19 -3.03
CA ASN A 90 15.30 4.88 -3.22
C ASN A 90 15.35 4.04 -1.93
N VAL A 91 14.61 4.44 -0.89
CA VAL A 91 14.58 3.79 0.42
C VAL A 91 13.28 3.00 0.56
N LEU A 92 13.40 1.71 0.87
CA LEU A 92 12.25 0.88 1.23
C LEU A 92 12.14 0.77 2.74
N CYS A 93 10.92 0.79 3.27
CA CYS A 93 10.70 0.48 4.67
C CYS A 93 11.18 -0.96 4.99
N SER A 94 11.59 -1.19 6.23
CA SER A 94 12.11 -2.49 6.71
C SER A 94 11.18 -3.67 6.38
N ASP A 95 9.88 -3.40 6.43
CA ASP A 95 8.81 -4.39 6.32
C ASP A 95 8.61 -4.90 4.88
N VAL A 96 9.08 -4.13 3.89
CA VAL A 96 9.12 -4.52 2.47
C VAL A 96 10.53 -4.99 2.08
N ARG A 97 11.57 -4.42 2.70
CA ARG A 97 12.98 -4.77 2.43
C ARG A 97 13.36 -6.19 2.88
N GLY A 98 12.56 -6.81 3.76
CA GLY A 98 12.80 -8.17 4.28
C GLY A 98 13.52 -8.20 5.62
N GLU A 99 13.51 -7.10 6.38
CA GLU A 99 14.02 -7.10 7.76
C GLU A 99 12.93 -7.57 8.71
N GLN A 100 12.93 -8.88 8.97
CA GLN A 100 12.16 -9.48 10.05
C GLN A 100 12.69 -8.94 11.38
N PRO A 101 11.84 -8.53 12.34
CA PRO A 101 12.32 -8.24 13.70
C PRO A 101 13.05 -9.49 14.25
N PRO A 102 14.12 -9.32 15.05
CA PRO A 102 15.07 -10.38 15.37
C PRO A 102 14.54 -11.63 16.12
N ASN A 103 13.23 -11.83 16.29
CA ASN A 103 12.66 -12.98 17.02
C ASN A 103 11.29 -13.47 16.48
N ALA A 104 11.01 -13.38 15.17
CA ALA A 104 9.76 -13.90 14.60
C ALA A 104 9.93 -15.31 14.00
N GLY A 105 10.27 -16.28 14.86
CA GLY A 105 10.36 -17.72 14.58
C GLY A 105 9.91 -18.54 15.77
#